data_AF-A0A7S2YNA2-F1
#
_entry.id   AF-A0A7S2YNA2-F1
#
_cell.length_a   1.000
_cell.length_b   1.000
_cell.length_c   1.000
_cell.angle_alpha   90.00
_cell.angle_beta   90.00
_cell.angle_gamma   90.00
#
_symmetry.space_group_name_H-M   'P 1'
#
loop_
_entity.id
_entity.type
_entity.pdbx_description
1 polymer ?
#
loop_
_entity_poly.entity_id
_entity_poly.type
_entity_poly.pdbx_seq_one_letter_code
_entity_poly.pdbx_strand_id
1 'polypeptide(L)'
;GKLTYLFGDQYQQLYRFRGAGDSFEQMVQKSRVQLSLTGSFRFGAKIAKFASSILQDIDGKSITGLSTCKGKVTKEEVRMNTTSLVVLCRSNQGIFDYLIEHRPQRWCTLGGRITLKAQPWVYDLEAFLQEFLDDNTRDESTSFEYKDEVFQDIASIQEFADDEGDSDLLRYLYLLLSLVKDQQSFNKFLKYVNNSYQALSRDESYDEYKGVILGTVHKSKGLEFQRVLIYNDYKW
;
A
#
# COMPACT_ATOMS: atom_id res chain seq x y z
N GLY A 1 -7.67 38.84 23.05
CA GLY A 1 -7.67 37.94 21.88
C GLY A 1 -7.65 36.51 22.35
N LYS A 2 -8.31 35.58 21.65
CA LYS A 2 -8.29 34.15 21.98
C LYS A 2 -6.91 33.58 21.67
N LEU A 3 -6.33 32.84 22.62
CA LEU A 3 -5.10 32.09 22.39
C LEU A 3 -5.44 30.74 21.76
N THR A 4 -4.82 30.43 20.63
CA THR A 4 -5.05 29.20 19.88
C THR A 4 -3.75 28.40 19.83
N TYR A 5 -3.80 27.13 20.23
CA TYR A 5 -2.69 26.19 20.12
C TYR A 5 -2.97 25.24 18.95
N LEU A 6 -2.01 25.09 18.05
CA LEU A 6 -2.10 24.22 16.88
C LEU A 6 -1.09 23.08 17.04
N PHE A 7 -1.54 21.86 16.82
CA PHE A 7 -0.71 20.65 16.88
C PHE A 7 -0.89 19.88 15.57
N GLY A 8 0.21 19.44 14.97
CA GLY A 8 0.18 18.71 13.72
C GLY A 8 1.57 18.33 13.22
N ASP A 9 1.59 17.54 12.17
CA ASP A 9 2.80 17.14 11.46
C ASP A 9 2.61 17.44 9.97
N GLN A 10 3.39 18.38 9.45
CA GLN A 10 3.34 18.80 8.05
C GLN A 10 3.74 17.70 7.08
N TYR A 11 4.48 16.68 7.54
CA TYR A 11 4.89 15.54 6.72
C TYR A 11 3.84 14.42 6.69
N GLN A 12 2.77 14.53 7.48
CA GLN A 12 1.71 13.51 7.56
C GLN A 12 0.44 13.86 6.76
N GLN A 13 0.50 14.85 5.86
CA GLN A 13 -0.66 15.42 5.15
C GLN A 13 -1.76 14.37 4.87
N LEU A 14 -2.88 14.56 5.55
CA LEU A 14 -4.15 13.88 5.30
C LEU A 14 -4.97 14.83 4.42
N TYR A 15 -5.19 14.46 3.16
CA TYR A 15 -6.09 15.10 2.20
C TYR A 15 -5.68 16.49 1.66
N ARG A 16 -5.21 16.51 0.39
CA ARG A 16 -5.36 17.66 -0.52
C ARG A 16 -6.79 17.81 -1.08
N PHE A 17 -7.76 17.02 -0.60
CA PHE A 17 -9.13 17.06 -1.13
C PHE A 17 -10.03 17.99 -0.31
N ARG A 18 -10.65 18.96 -1.02
CA ARG A 18 -11.68 19.93 -0.61
C ARG A 18 -11.24 21.11 0.27
N GLY A 19 -10.37 22.00 -0.25
CA GLY A 19 -10.29 23.42 0.16
C GLY A 19 -9.99 23.74 1.64
N ALA A 20 -9.70 22.74 2.48
CA ALA A 20 -9.47 22.90 3.91
C ALA A 20 -7.98 22.98 4.29
N GLY A 21 -7.09 22.45 3.45
CA GLY A 21 -5.63 22.40 3.69
C GLY A 21 -5.00 23.79 3.85
N ASP A 22 -5.50 24.76 3.10
CA ASP A 22 -5.01 26.13 3.11
C ASP A 22 -5.15 26.82 4.48
N SER A 23 -6.16 26.48 5.27
CA SER A 23 -6.44 27.17 6.53
C SER A 23 -5.42 26.85 7.64
N PHE A 24 -5.00 25.59 7.77
CA PHE A 24 -4.07 25.19 8.83
C PHE A 24 -2.65 25.68 8.52
N GLU A 25 -2.17 25.48 7.30
CA GLU A 25 -0.83 25.93 6.89
C GLU A 25 -0.70 27.46 6.95
N GLN A 26 -1.70 28.21 6.48
CA GLN A 26 -1.70 29.66 6.60
C GLN A 26 -1.71 30.12 8.06
N MET A 27 -2.42 29.43 8.96
CA MET A 27 -2.39 29.76 10.39
C MET A 27 -1.03 29.44 11.02
N VAL A 28 -0.38 28.34 10.64
CA VAL A 28 0.98 28.00 11.11
C VAL A 28 1.99 29.05 10.64
N GLN A 29 1.92 29.51 9.38
CA GLN A 29 2.78 30.57 8.86
C GLN A 29 2.58 31.91 9.58
N LYS A 30 1.35 32.21 10.00
CA LYS A 30 1.02 33.42 10.78
C LYS A 30 1.39 33.30 12.26
N SER A 31 1.75 32.10 12.74
CA SER A 31 2.15 31.91 14.13
C SER A 31 3.51 32.55 14.41
N ARG A 32 3.60 33.31 15.49
CA ARG A 32 4.85 33.92 15.96
C ARG A 32 5.81 32.92 16.61
N VAL A 33 5.29 31.81 17.12
CA VAL A 33 6.05 30.80 17.85
C VAL A 33 5.75 29.43 17.25
N GLN A 34 6.81 28.72 16.88
CA GLN A 34 6.73 27.34 16.41
C GLN A 34 7.72 26.51 17.22
N LEU A 35 7.21 25.46 17.87
CA LEU A 35 8.01 24.54 18.67
C LEU A 35 7.95 23.17 18.01
N SER A 36 9.11 22.60 17.69
CA SER A 36 9.19 21.28 17.06
C SER A 36 9.49 20.21 18.09
N LEU A 37 8.63 19.20 18.16
CA LEU A 37 8.86 18.00 18.96
C LEU A 37 9.68 17.02 18.12
N THR A 38 11.00 17.02 18.30
CA THR A 38 11.90 16.14 17.53
C THR A 38 12.15 14.80 18.23
N GLY A 39 11.82 14.67 19.53
CA GLY A 39 11.98 13.44 20.29
C GLY A 39 10.76 12.52 20.18
N SER A 40 10.98 11.24 19.85
CA SER A 40 9.95 10.20 19.79
C SER A 40 10.28 9.03 20.72
N PHE A 41 9.32 8.61 21.53
CA PHE A 41 9.45 7.44 22.42
C PHE A 41 9.17 6.11 21.71
N ARG A 42 8.60 6.14 20.50
CA ARG A 42 8.14 4.94 19.76
C ARG A 42 9.28 4.07 19.24
N PHE A 43 10.46 4.65 19.03
CA PHE A 43 11.60 3.97 18.42
C PHE A 43 12.94 4.50 18.94
N GLY A 44 13.99 3.73 18.74
CA GLY A 44 15.35 4.09 19.15
C GLY A 44 16.19 4.77 18.08
N ALA A 45 17.42 5.07 18.47
CA ALA A 45 18.35 5.88 17.68
C ALA A 45 18.65 5.36 16.26
N LYS A 46 18.64 4.05 16.00
CA LYS A 46 18.94 3.53 14.65
C LYS A 46 17.79 3.78 13.67
N ILE A 47 16.55 3.57 14.12
CA ILE A 47 15.36 3.90 13.33
C ILE A 47 15.28 5.42 13.11
N ALA A 48 15.50 6.19 14.18
CA ALA A 48 15.50 7.66 14.09
C ALA A 48 16.53 8.21 13.11
N LYS A 49 17.75 7.62 13.07
CA LYS A 49 18.79 8.00 12.11
C LYS A 49 18.34 7.79 10.66
N PHE A 50 17.74 6.64 10.35
CA PHE A 50 17.25 6.34 9.01
C PHE A 50 16.04 7.19 8.62
N ALA A 51 15.07 7.36 9.52
CA ALA A 51 13.94 8.25 9.27
C ALA A 51 14.39 9.71 9.06
N SER A 52 15.39 10.16 9.81
CA SER A 52 15.96 11.51 9.65
C SER A 52 16.63 11.72 8.30
N SER A 53 17.27 10.71 7.70
CA SER A 53 17.84 10.87 6.36
C SER A 53 16.74 11.05 5.31
N ILE A 54 15.64 10.29 5.41
CA ILE A 54 14.49 10.46 4.52
C ILE A 54 13.86 11.85 4.71
N LEU A 55 13.71 12.31 5.95
CA LEU A 55 13.19 13.65 6.22
C LEU A 55 14.09 14.74 5.63
N GLN A 56 15.41 14.59 5.74
CA GLN A 56 16.36 15.57 5.17
C GLN A 56 16.23 15.69 3.65
N ASP A 57 15.91 14.62 2.94
CA ASP A 57 15.68 14.65 1.48
C ASP A 57 14.46 15.51 1.08
N ILE A 58 13.59 15.85 2.04
CA ILE A 58 12.41 16.72 1.84
C ILE A 58 12.47 17.99 2.71
N ASP A 59 13.68 18.46 3.03
CA ASP A 59 13.96 19.64 3.89
C ASP A 59 13.36 19.55 5.30
N GLY A 60 13.24 18.31 5.78
CA GLY A 60 12.66 17.97 7.06
C GLY A 60 13.60 18.08 8.26
N LYS A 61 13.02 18.28 9.46
CA LYS A 61 13.79 18.30 10.70
C LYS A 61 14.16 16.89 11.12
N SER A 62 15.42 16.68 11.48
CA SER A 62 15.86 15.41 12.07
C SER A 62 15.15 15.11 13.38
N ILE A 63 14.91 13.83 13.63
CA ILE A 63 14.21 13.31 14.80
C ILE A 63 15.15 12.43 15.65
N THR A 64 14.89 12.40 16.95
CA THR A 64 15.66 11.65 17.94
C THR A 64 14.80 10.52 18.51
N GLY A 65 15.32 9.30 18.47
CA GLY A 65 14.68 8.14 19.10
C GLY A 65 15.04 8.08 20.58
N LEU A 66 14.04 8.21 21.45
CA LEU A 66 14.17 8.23 22.91
C LEU A 66 13.99 6.84 23.54
N SER A 67 13.61 5.83 22.76
CA SER A 67 13.52 4.45 23.26
C SER A 67 14.91 3.89 23.61
N THR A 68 14.98 3.14 24.71
CA THR A 68 16.20 2.44 25.16
C THR A 68 16.64 1.36 24.16
N CYS A 69 15.69 0.73 23.48
CA CYS A 69 15.97 -0.20 22.39
C CYS A 69 16.36 0.59 21.14
N LYS A 70 17.60 0.45 20.67
CA LYS A 70 18.10 1.18 19.49
C LYS A 70 17.31 0.90 18.20
N GLY A 71 16.66 -0.25 18.09
CA GLY A 71 16.03 -0.75 16.86
C GLY A 71 17.04 -1.27 15.83
N LYS A 72 16.56 -1.76 14.69
CA LYS A 72 17.38 -2.25 13.57
C LYS A 72 16.69 -1.89 12.25
N VAL A 73 17.47 -1.47 11.26
CA VAL A 73 17.03 -1.21 9.89
C VAL A 73 17.96 -2.01 8.98
N THR A 74 17.41 -2.81 8.08
CA THR A 74 18.16 -3.61 7.10
C THR A 74 17.47 -3.58 5.75
N LYS A 75 18.24 -3.80 4.68
CA LYS A 75 17.71 -3.93 3.31
C LYS A 75 17.14 -5.33 3.04
N GLU A 76 17.63 -6.34 3.74
CA GLU A 76 17.21 -7.72 3.55
C GLU A 76 15.98 -8.05 4.42
N GLU A 77 15.07 -8.82 3.83
CA GLU A 77 13.97 -9.43 4.56
C GLU A 77 14.54 -10.49 5.50
N VAL A 78 14.43 -10.24 6.80
CA VAL A 78 14.84 -11.22 7.80
C VAL A 78 13.76 -12.30 7.89
N ARG A 79 13.97 -13.42 7.18
CA ARG A 79 13.15 -14.63 7.34
C ARG A 79 13.21 -15.09 8.79
N MET A 80 12.16 -14.85 9.58
CA MET A 80 11.99 -15.53 10.87
C MET A 80 10.60 -16.12 10.96
N ASN A 81 10.56 -17.45 11.03
CA ASN A 81 9.37 -18.27 10.91
C ASN A 81 8.43 -18.23 12.14
N THR A 82 8.56 -17.25 13.05
CA THR A 82 7.91 -17.31 14.37
C THR A 82 7.31 -16.02 14.91
N THR A 83 7.42 -14.88 14.21
CA THR A 83 6.91 -13.59 14.70
C THR A 83 6.07 -12.89 13.65
N SER A 84 5.09 -12.09 14.08
CA SER A 84 4.32 -11.19 13.23
C SER A 84 5.22 -10.32 12.35
N LEU A 85 4.86 -10.21 11.07
CA LEU A 85 5.49 -9.30 10.13
C LEU A 85 4.42 -8.38 9.56
N VAL A 86 4.57 -7.07 9.78
CA VAL A 86 3.72 -6.09 9.10
C VAL A 86 4.41 -5.64 7.82
N VAL A 87 3.72 -5.79 6.68
CA VAL A 87 4.20 -5.27 5.40
C VAL A 87 3.36 -4.07 5.03
N LEU A 88 4.03 -2.92 4.89
CA LEU A 88 3.41 -1.67 4.52
C LEU A 88 3.70 -1.35 3.06
N CYS A 89 2.64 -1.31 2.26
CA CYS A 89 2.67 -0.92 0.86
C CYS A 89 2.25 0.56 0.72
N ARG A 90 2.62 1.19 -0.39
CA ARG A 90 2.10 2.49 -0.80
C ARG A 90 0.63 2.37 -1.23
N SER A 91 0.30 1.31 -1.97
CA SER A 91 -0.99 1.13 -2.63
C SER A 91 -1.65 -0.22 -2.33
N ASN A 92 -2.93 -0.36 -2.65
CA ASN A 92 -3.60 -1.67 -2.64
C ASN A 92 -3.02 -2.61 -3.69
N GLN A 93 -2.51 -2.09 -4.81
CA GLN A 93 -1.83 -2.90 -5.83
C GLN A 93 -0.57 -3.55 -5.26
N GLY A 94 0.24 -2.80 -4.50
CA GLY A 94 1.43 -3.35 -3.84
C GLY A 94 1.11 -4.49 -2.86
N ILE A 95 -0.07 -4.48 -2.24
CA ILE A 95 -0.53 -5.61 -1.41
C ILE A 95 -0.73 -6.86 -2.26
N PHE A 96 -1.35 -6.72 -3.45
CA PHE A 96 -1.53 -7.85 -4.36
C PHE A 96 -0.21 -8.32 -4.96
N ASP A 97 0.69 -7.41 -5.34
CA ASP A 97 2.02 -7.75 -5.85
C ASP A 97 2.83 -8.53 -4.80
N TYR A 98 2.82 -8.09 -3.53
CA TYR A 98 3.44 -8.83 -2.43
C TYR A 98 2.84 -10.24 -2.29
N LEU A 99 1.51 -10.37 -2.36
CA LEU A 99 0.84 -11.68 -2.30
C LEU A 99 1.26 -12.57 -3.47
N ILE A 100 1.33 -12.02 -4.69
CA ILE A 100 1.83 -12.66 -5.93
C ILE A 100 3.21 -13.25 -5.72
N GLU A 101 4.15 -12.41 -5.28
CA GLU A 101 5.55 -12.74 -5.14
C GLU A 101 5.84 -13.70 -3.97
N HIS A 102 5.25 -13.46 -2.80
CA HIS A 102 5.67 -14.11 -1.55
C HIS A 102 4.78 -15.27 -1.09
N ARG A 103 3.51 -15.30 -1.54
CA ARG A 103 2.53 -16.36 -1.23
C ARG A 103 2.52 -16.80 0.26
N PRO A 104 2.41 -15.89 1.24
CA PRO A 104 2.35 -16.27 2.65
C PRO A 104 1.23 -17.26 2.93
N GLN A 105 1.51 -18.28 3.77
CA GLN A 105 0.54 -19.33 4.12
C GLN A 105 -0.57 -18.85 5.06
N ARG A 106 -0.27 -17.83 5.87
CA ARG A 106 -1.21 -17.17 6.79
C ARG A 106 -0.99 -15.67 6.71
N TRP A 107 -2.03 -14.95 6.33
CA TRP A 107 -1.98 -13.49 6.28
C TRP A 107 -3.33 -12.84 6.55
N CYS A 108 -3.30 -11.59 7.00
CA CYS A 108 -4.45 -10.73 7.20
C CYS A 108 -4.16 -9.31 6.74
N THR A 109 -5.12 -8.41 6.91
CA THR A 109 -4.98 -7.01 6.49
C THR A 109 -5.17 -6.03 7.65
N LEU A 110 -4.42 -4.92 7.61
CA LEU A 110 -4.71 -3.75 8.44
C LEU A 110 -6.06 -3.15 8.03
N GLY A 111 -6.93 -2.91 9.00
CA GLY A 111 -8.20 -2.21 8.79
C GLY A 111 -9.17 -2.92 7.84
N GLY A 112 -9.38 -4.23 8.04
CA GLY A 112 -10.44 -5.02 7.39
C GLY A 112 -10.03 -5.71 6.09
N ARG A 113 -10.78 -6.76 5.73
CA ARG A 113 -10.47 -7.67 4.60
C ARG A 113 -10.51 -6.93 3.26
N ILE A 114 -9.48 -7.16 2.44
CA ILE A 114 -9.52 -6.81 1.02
C ILE A 114 -10.24 -7.94 0.28
N THR A 115 -11.31 -7.60 -0.44
CA THR A 115 -12.13 -8.58 -1.14
C THR A 115 -11.85 -8.57 -2.64
N LEU A 116 -11.60 -9.75 -3.19
CA LEU A 116 -11.64 -10.00 -4.63
C LEU A 116 -12.92 -10.78 -4.94
N LYS A 117 -13.69 -10.29 -5.90
CA LYS A 117 -14.86 -10.98 -6.43
C LYS A 117 -14.56 -11.47 -7.84
N ALA A 118 -14.94 -12.70 -8.17
CA ALA A 118 -14.94 -13.13 -9.56
C ALA A 118 -16.14 -12.49 -10.25
N GLN A 119 -15.88 -11.66 -11.26
CA GLN A 119 -16.90 -11.16 -12.18
C GLN A 119 -16.64 -11.78 -13.56
N PRO A 120 -17.67 -12.03 -14.39
CA PRO A 120 -17.48 -12.64 -15.71
C PRO A 120 -16.41 -11.94 -16.56
N TRP A 121 -16.51 -10.61 -16.68
CA TRP A 121 -15.59 -9.77 -17.44
C TRP A 121 -14.12 -9.85 -16.99
N VAL A 122 -13.84 -10.30 -15.75
CA VAL A 122 -12.46 -10.46 -15.26
C VAL A 122 -11.76 -11.60 -15.99
N TYR A 123 -12.49 -12.65 -16.36
CA TYR A 123 -11.93 -13.78 -17.11
C TYR A 123 -11.72 -13.41 -18.58
N ASP A 124 -12.63 -12.62 -19.15
CA ASP A 124 -12.49 -12.10 -20.51
C ASP A 124 -11.28 -11.15 -20.59
N LEU A 125 -11.11 -10.28 -19.60
CA LEU A 125 -9.93 -9.42 -19.47
C LEU A 125 -8.64 -10.24 -19.28
N GLU A 126 -8.68 -11.31 -18.47
CA GLU A 126 -7.54 -12.22 -18.28
C GLU A 126 -7.12 -12.86 -19.60
N ALA A 127 -8.08 -13.38 -20.38
CA ALA A 127 -7.83 -13.99 -21.68
C ALA A 127 -7.24 -12.98 -22.67
N PHE A 128 -7.84 -11.80 -22.76
CA PHE A 128 -7.32 -10.68 -23.56
C PHE A 128 -5.87 -10.36 -23.21
N LEU A 129 -5.54 -10.23 -21.92
CA LEU A 129 -4.18 -9.89 -21.48
C LEU A 129 -3.16 -11.01 -21.74
N GLN A 130 -3.58 -12.27 -21.65
CA GLN A 130 -2.71 -13.42 -21.96
C GLN A 130 -2.29 -13.40 -23.44
N GLU A 131 -3.25 -13.16 -24.34
CA GLU A 131 -3.01 -13.08 -25.78
C GLU A 131 -2.27 -11.80 -26.17
N PHE A 132 -2.65 -10.66 -25.59
CA PHE A 132 -2.03 -9.36 -25.88
C PHE A 132 -0.55 -9.31 -25.49
N LEU A 133 -0.15 -10.00 -24.41
CA LEU A 133 1.22 -10.00 -23.90
C LEU A 133 2.10 -11.12 -24.48
N ASP A 134 1.53 -12.09 -25.20
CA ASP A 134 2.28 -13.16 -25.85
C ASP A 134 2.46 -12.87 -27.33
N ASP A 135 3.67 -12.44 -27.70
CA ASP A 135 4.04 -12.10 -29.08
C ASP A 135 3.83 -13.27 -30.08
N ASN A 136 3.73 -14.52 -29.62
CA ASN A 136 3.51 -15.67 -30.50
C ASN A 136 2.03 -15.95 -30.80
N THR A 137 1.13 -15.45 -29.97
CA THR A 137 -0.32 -15.74 -30.05
C THR A 137 -1.17 -14.51 -30.34
N ARG A 138 -0.55 -13.33 -30.40
CA ARG A 138 -1.22 -12.06 -30.69
C ARG A 138 -1.93 -12.06 -32.05
N ASP A 139 -3.26 -12.08 -32.02
CA ASP A 139 -4.13 -11.84 -33.16
C ASP A 139 -4.40 -10.32 -33.30
N GLU A 140 -4.49 -9.80 -34.52
CA GLU A 140 -4.87 -8.40 -34.74
C GLU A 140 -6.35 -8.14 -34.37
N SER A 141 -7.14 -9.20 -34.23
CA SER A 141 -8.54 -9.15 -33.80
C SER A 141 -8.74 -9.32 -32.28
N THR A 142 -7.67 -9.57 -31.51
CA THR A 142 -7.75 -9.67 -30.04
C THR A 142 -8.41 -8.41 -29.46
N SER A 143 -9.49 -8.59 -28.73
CA SER A 143 -10.24 -7.50 -28.14
C SER A 143 -10.88 -7.89 -26.81
N PHE A 144 -11.15 -6.89 -25.99
CA PHE A 144 -11.85 -7.00 -24.73
C PHE A 144 -13.10 -6.13 -24.77
N GLU A 145 -14.26 -6.68 -24.47
CA GLU A 145 -15.52 -5.94 -24.40
C GLU A 145 -15.89 -5.66 -22.94
N TYR A 146 -16.22 -4.41 -22.62
CA TYR A 146 -16.65 -4.03 -21.28
C TYR A 146 -17.59 -2.82 -21.34
N LYS A 147 -18.78 -2.96 -20.74
CA LYS A 147 -19.84 -1.93 -20.74
C LYS A 147 -20.15 -1.38 -22.14
N ASP A 148 -20.37 -2.28 -23.09
CA ASP A 148 -20.69 -1.98 -24.49
C ASP A 148 -19.57 -1.27 -25.29
N GLU A 149 -18.36 -1.14 -24.71
CA GLU A 149 -17.15 -0.62 -25.37
C GLU A 149 -16.20 -1.77 -25.71
N VAL A 150 -15.46 -1.63 -26.81
CA VAL A 150 -14.49 -2.64 -27.30
C VAL A 150 -13.08 -2.05 -27.29
N PHE A 151 -12.17 -2.75 -26.62
CA PHE A 151 -10.78 -2.34 -26.41
C PHE A 151 -9.81 -3.29 -27.11
N GLN A 152 -8.79 -2.75 -27.77
CA GLN A 152 -7.76 -3.53 -28.47
C GLN A 152 -6.36 -3.38 -27.84
N ASP A 153 -6.22 -2.49 -26.86
CA ASP A 153 -4.97 -2.26 -26.16
C ASP A 153 -5.20 -1.86 -24.69
N ILE A 154 -4.13 -1.94 -23.90
CA ILE A 154 -4.19 -1.63 -22.46
C ILE A 154 -4.41 -0.12 -22.20
N ALA A 155 -3.93 0.74 -23.09
CA ALA A 155 -3.96 2.20 -22.88
C ALA A 155 -5.40 2.73 -22.96
N SER A 156 -6.18 2.25 -23.93
CA SER A 156 -7.61 2.57 -24.09
C SER A 156 -8.45 2.09 -22.91
N ILE A 157 -8.15 0.91 -22.35
CA ILE A 157 -8.80 0.43 -21.11
C ILE A 157 -8.50 1.37 -19.93
N GLN A 158 -7.26 1.85 -19.81
CA GLN A 158 -6.85 2.78 -18.76
C GLN A 158 -7.54 4.14 -18.90
N GLU A 159 -7.54 4.71 -20.11
CA GLU A 159 -8.18 5.98 -20.42
C GLU A 159 -9.68 5.93 -20.10
N PHE A 160 -10.38 4.91 -20.58
CA PHE A 160 -11.79 4.69 -20.27
C PHE A 160 -12.04 4.61 -18.75
N ALA A 161 -11.24 3.83 -18.03
CA ALA A 161 -11.43 3.64 -16.60
C ALA A 161 -11.12 4.91 -15.79
N ASP A 162 -10.15 5.72 -16.23
CA ASP A 162 -9.86 7.02 -15.62
C ASP A 162 -10.99 8.04 -15.89
N ASP A 163 -11.51 8.09 -17.13
CA ASP A 163 -12.59 8.99 -17.53
C ASP A 163 -13.91 8.67 -16.81
N GLU A 164 -14.26 7.38 -16.71
CA GLU A 164 -15.46 6.90 -16.01
C GLU A 164 -15.27 6.81 -14.49
N GLY A 165 -14.05 7.00 -13.99
CA GLY A 165 -13.70 6.79 -12.58
C GLY A 165 -13.88 5.35 -12.10
N ASP A 166 -13.78 4.38 -13.02
CA ASP A 166 -13.93 2.94 -12.76
C ASP A 166 -12.70 2.35 -12.07
N SER A 167 -12.63 2.61 -10.76
CA SER A 167 -11.54 2.13 -9.91
C SER A 167 -11.47 0.60 -9.83
N ASP A 168 -12.57 -0.12 -10.08
CA ASP A 168 -12.57 -1.58 -10.05
C ASP A 168 -11.94 -2.14 -11.33
N LEU A 169 -12.28 -1.61 -12.51
CA LEU A 169 -11.64 -2.01 -13.76
C LEU A 169 -10.12 -1.81 -13.69
N LEU A 170 -9.64 -0.63 -13.27
CA LEU A 170 -8.19 -0.37 -13.09
C LEU A 170 -7.55 -1.37 -12.12
N ARG A 171 -8.21 -1.65 -11.00
CA ARG A 171 -7.70 -2.59 -9.99
C ARG A 171 -7.54 -4.00 -10.56
N TYR A 172 -8.52 -4.50 -11.30
CA TYR A 172 -8.42 -5.82 -11.92
C TYR A 172 -7.42 -5.84 -13.08
N LEU A 173 -7.37 -4.79 -13.89
CA LEU A 173 -6.37 -4.64 -14.95
C LEU A 173 -4.95 -4.79 -14.40
N TYR A 174 -4.58 -4.01 -13.38
CA TYR A 174 -3.24 -4.08 -12.80
C TYR A 174 -2.97 -5.41 -12.08
N LEU A 175 -3.96 -5.96 -11.37
CA LEU A 175 -3.83 -7.28 -10.76
C LEU A 175 -3.54 -8.36 -11.83
N LEU A 176 -4.32 -8.39 -12.90
CA LEU A 176 -4.18 -9.38 -13.97
C LEU A 176 -2.87 -9.20 -14.73
N LEU A 177 -2.43 -7.97 -14.98
CA LEU A 177 -1.11 -7.70 -15.55
C LEU A 177 0.01 -8.30 -14.70
N SER A 178 -0.04 -8.16 -13.37
CA SER A 178 0.93 -8.80 -12.47
C SER A 178 0.83 -10.32 -12.50
N LEU A 179 -0.37 -10.88 -12.57
CA LEU A 179 -0.59 -12.33 -12.61
C LEU A 179 -0.11 -12.97 -13.93
N VAL A 180 -0.44 -12.38 -15.07
CA VAL A 180 -0.05 -12.89 -16.40
C VAL A 180 1.47 -12.83 -16.56
N LYS A 181 2.12 -11.75 -16.12
CA LYS A 181 3.59 -11.65 -16.09
C LYS A 181 4.25 -12.75 -15.25
N ASP A 182 3.61 -13.14 -14.16
CA ASP A 182 4.07 -14.23 -13.29
C ASP A 182 3.54 -15.62 -13.73
N GLN A 183 2.94 -15.72 -14.92
CA GLN A 183 2.36 -16.95 -15.49
C GLN A 183 1.35 -17.62 -14.56
N GLN A 184 0.54 -16.83 -13.86
CA GLN A 184 -0.49 -17.30 -12.94
C GLN A 184 -1.88 -16.93 -13.43
N SER A 185 -2.84 -17.83 -13.22
CA SER A 185 -4.24 -17.53 -13.48
C SER A 185 -4.94 -16.87 -12.30
N PHE A 186 -5.90 -15.98 -12.59
CA PHE A 186 -6.75 -15.33 -11.61
C PHE A 186 -7.47 -16.34 -10.74
N ASN A 187 -7.99 -17.42 -11.32
CA ASN A 187 -8.65 -18.49 -10.57
C ASN A 187 -7.73 -19.15 -9.54
N LYS A 188 -6.48 -19.44 -9.91
CA LYS A 188 -5.49 -20.02 -8.99
C LYS A 188 -5.15 -19.02 -7.88
N PHE A 189 -4.97 -17.75 -8.22
CA PHE A 189 -4.69 -16.69 -7.26
C PHE A 189 -5.85 -16.46 -6.28
N LEU A 190 -7.08 -16.40 -6.78
CA LEU A 190 -8.29 -16.23 -5.97
C LEU A 190 -8.47 -17.37 -4.98
N LYS A 191 -8.24 -18.62 -5.41
CA LYS A 191 -8.22 -19.79 -4.51
C LYS A 191 -7.15 -19.64 -3.42
N TYR A 192 -5.94 -19.24 -3.81
CA TYR A 192 -4.86 -18.98 -2.86
C TYR A 192 -5.26 -17.92 -1.82
N VAL A 193 -5.73 -16.75 -2.27
CA VAL A 193 -6.16 -15.63 -1.40
C VAL A 193 -7.23 -16.10 -0.41
N ASN A 194 -8.24 -16.83 -0.88
CA ASN A 194 -9.33 -17.30 -0.03
C ASN A 194 -8.89 -18.34 1.00
N ASN A 195 -7.98 -19.24 0.64
CA ASN A 195 -7.52 -20.32 1.52
C ASN A 195 -6.46 -19.88 2.54
N SER A 196 -5.64 -18.88 2.19
CA SER A 196 -4.53 -18.40 3.02
C SER A 196 -4.90 -17.20 3.90
N TYR A 197 -5.97 -16.47 3.58
CA TYR A 197 -6.44 -15.35 4.39
C TYR A 197 -7.04 -15.84 5.72
N GLN A 198 -6.50 -15.32 6.82
CA GLN A 198 -6.94 -15.64 8.17
C GLN A 198 -7.05 -14.34 8.97
N ALA A 199 -8.29 -13.85 9.17
CA ALA A 199 -8.54 -12.61 9.87
C ALA A 199 -7.93 -12.61 11.27
N LEU A 200 -7.44 -11.44 11.70
CA LEU A 200 -7.05 -11.21 13.08
C LEU A 200 -8.27 -11.42 13.99
N SER A 201 -8.13 -12.26 15.03
CA SER A 201 -9.22 -12.46 15.97
C SER A 201 -9.41 -11.22 16.87
N ARG A 202 -10.58 -11.08 17.50
CA ARG A 202 -10.88 -9.89 18.32
C ARG A 202 -9.95 -9.73 19.53
N ASP A 203 -9.43 -10.84 20.04
CA ASP A 203 -8.59 -10.89 21.23
C ASP A 203 -7.09 -11.04 20.89
N GLU A 204 -6.74 -11.11 19.61
CA GLU A 204 -5.35 -11.25 19.13
C GLU A 204 -4.83 -9.87 18.71
N SER A 205 -3.71 -9.45 19.30
CA SER A 205 -3.00 -8.24 18.88
C SER A 205 -2.21 -8.48 17.59
N TYR A 206 -1.85 -7.39 16.89
CA TYR A 206 -0.99 -7.48 15.70
C TYR A 206 0.37 -8.14 16.01
N ASP A 207 0.91 -7.92 17.20
CA ASP A 207 2.19 -8.49 17.60
C ASP A 207 2.10 -10.01 17.83
N GLU A 208 0.94 -10.53 18.22
CA GLU A 208 0.69 -11.96 18.46
C GLU A 208 0.37 -12.74 17.18
N TYR A 209 0.00 -12.05 16.10
CA TYR A 209 -0.39 -12.68 14.84
C TYR A 209 0.74 -13.50 14.21
N LYS A 210 0.58 -14.81 14.12
CA LYS A 210 1.58 -15.73 13.53
C LYS A 210 1.50 -15.77 12.00
N GLY A 211 1.80 -14.67 11.34
CA GLY A 211 1.77 -14.57 9.89
C GLY A 211 2.11 -13.18 9.39
N VAL A 212 1.70 -12.89 8.15
CA VAL A 212 1.92 -11.59 7.52
C VAL A 212 0.69 -10.70 7.67
N ILE A 213 0.88 -9.46 8.11
CA ILE A 213 -0.16 -8.45 8.18
C ILE A 213 0.10 -7.42 7.09
N LEU A 214 -0.78 -7.34 6.09
CA LEU A 214 -0.62 -6.46 4.94
C LEU A 214 -1.45 -5.18 5.12
N GLY A 215 -0.89 -4.02 4.77
CA GLY A 215 -1.67 -2.80 4.76
C GLY A 215 -0.97 -1.69 4.00
N THR A 216 -1.70 -0.60 3.77
CA THR A 216 -1.09 0.61 3.26
C THR A 216 -0.50 1.42 4.40
N VAL A 217 0.55 2.22 4.13
CA VAL A 217 1.10 3.18 5.12
C VAL A 217 0.02 4.13 5.65
N HIS A 218 -1.01 4.42 4.86
CA HIS A 218 -2.14 5.20 5.35
C HIS A 218 -2.86 4.52 6.52
N LYS A 219 -3.10 3.20 6.43
CA LYS A 219 -3.78 2.42 7.48
C LYS A 219 -2.91 2.17 8.72
N SER A 220 -1.59 2.40 8.65
CA SER A 220 -0.69 2.24 9.79
C SER A 220 -0.55 3.48 10.67
N LYS A 221 -1.20 4.61 10.31
CA LYS A 221 -1.09 5.86 11.10
C LYS A 221 -1.53 5.64 12.54
N GLY A 222 -0.69 6.06 13.49
CA GLY A 222 -0.93 5.92 14.92
C GLY A 222 -0.60 4.55 15.50
N LEU A 223 -0.32 3.54 14.67
CA LEU A 223 0.02 2.18 15.09
C LEU A 223 1.54 2.01 15.27
N GLU A 224 1.92 1.03 16.08
CA GLU A 224 3.30 0.63 16.35
C GLU A 224 3.41 -0.88 16.21
N PHE A 225 4.54 -1.35 15.66
CA PHE A 225 4.78 -2.76 15.40
C PHE A 225 6.24 -3.11 15.70
N GLN A 226 6.47 -4.33 16.18
CA GLN A 226 7.83 -4.80 16.45
C GLN A 226 8.65 -5.02 15.17
N ARG A 227 7.99 -5.40 14.07
CA ARG A 227 8.63 -5.66 12.78
C ARG A 227 7.80 -5.14 11.63
N VAL A 228 8.44 -4.30 10.82
CA VAL A 228 7.85 -3.71 9.63
C VAL A 228 8.76 -3.94 8.43
N LEU A 229 8.18 -4.43 7.33
CA LEU A 229 8.75 -4.38 6.00
C LEU A 229 8.06 -3.25 5.24
N ILE A 230 8.85 -2.31 4.70
CA ILE A 230 8.33 -1.33 3.73
C ILE A 230 8.48 -1.97 2.35
N TYR A 231 7.37 -2.26 1.69
CA TYR A 231 7.38 -2.91 0.38
C TYR A 231 7.88 -1.97 -0.71
N ASN A 232 8.45 -2.52 -1.79
CA ASN A 232 9.06 -1.75 -2.87
C ASN A 232 8.05 -1.37 -3.97
N ASP A 233 6.95 -0.72 -3.59
CA ASP A 233 5.93 -0.17 -4.51
C ASP A 233 5.92 1.37 -4.54
N TYR A 234 6.98 1.98 -4.01
CA TYR A 234 7.20 3.43 -4.06
C TYR A 234 7.89 3.78 -5.37
N LYS A 235 7.15 4.39 -6.31
CA LYS A 235 7.75 5.09 -7.45
C LYS A 235 8.50 6.32 -6.92
N TRP A 236 9.80 6.38 -7.16
CA TRP A 236 10.65 7.57 -6.98
C TRP A 236 10.62 8.40 -8.26
#